data_AF-A0A0Q8B0L3-F1
#
_entry.id   AF-A0A0Q8B0L3-F1
#
_cell.length_a   1.000
_cell.length_b   1.000
_cell.length_c   1.000
_cell.angle_alpha   90.00
_cell.angle_beta   90.00
_cell.angle_gamma   90.00
#
_symmetry.space_group_name_H-M   'P 1'
#
loop_
_entity.id
_entity.type
_entity.pdbx_description
1 polymer ?
#
loop_
_entity_poly.entity_id
_entity_poly.type
_entity_poly.pdbx_seq_one_letter_code
_entity_poly.pdbx_strand_id
1 'polypeptide(L)'
;MATPPLTTLKPVRRSRFALRWYSWLLLVAAIAYGLAFAMHWDDRGVLWLQERFESAAERQESVWLPDYHAVIDAKPLPGMEKDEASDIAYDPQTKTLFSVMGKNPFLVELSLQGDVLRKMPLVGWSNPEGVTVMGNGLLAIVDERDHLVSIVKVDADTRELNIANFPKYDLGLSKDQNKAFEAVTWDPRNQQLLLGEERPPALFTWKGDGQKLIGDKQALASDELDIRNLSALAIDPRTGHTLVLSADSHLLLELDEKGEQVSFMTLLRGFNSLKNTIPRAEGVTMDEAGNLYFVSEPNLFYRFEKQR
;
A
#
# COMPACT_ATOMS: atom_id res chain seq x y z
N MET A 1 -76.45 41.94 38.88
CA MET A 1 -75.62 40.74 38.66
C MET A 1 -74.78 41.01 37.42
N ALA A 2 -73.45 41.11 37.57
CA ALA A 2 -72.53 41.34 36.46
C ALA A 2 -71.66 40.09 36.28
N THR A 3 -71.71 39.49 35.09
CA THR A 3 -70.88 38.36 34.68
C THR A 3 -69.45 38.82 34.38
N PRO A 4 -68.40 38.11 34.85
CA PRO A 4 -67.02 38.46 34.51
C PRO A 4 -66.68 38.00 33.08
N PRO A 5 -65.73 38.65 32.38
CA PRO A 5 -65.36 38.27 31.03
C PRO A 5 -64.44 37.03 31.04
N LEU A 6 -64.65 36.14 30.07
CA LEU A 6 -63.78 34.99 29.80
C LEU A 6 -62.40 35.46 29.32
N THR A 7 -61.36 35.08 30.06
CA THR A 7 -59.95 35.22 29.65
C THR A 7 -59.67 34.35 28.42
N THR A 8 -59.34 35.00 27.31
CA THR A 8 -58.83 34.34 26.10
C THR A 8 -57.35 34.03 26.25
N LEU A 9 -57.01 32.73 26.35
CA LEU A 9 -55.61 32.27 26.34
C LEU A 9 -55.06 32.39 24.91
N LYS A 10 -54.05 33.26 24.71
CA LYS A 10 -53.27 33.30 23.46
C LYS A 10 -52.46 32.00 23.31
N PRO A 11 -52.56 31.27 22.19
CA PRO A 11 -51.71 30.10 21.97
C PRO A 11 -50.30 30.58 21.66
N VAL A 12 -49.35 30.20 22.52
CA VAL A 12 -47.92 30.40 22.26
C VAL A 12 -47.55 29.55 21.05
N ARG A 13 -47.30 30.19 19.89
CA ARG A 13 -46.71 29.52 18.73
C ARG A 13 -45.30 29.07 19.10
N ARG A 14 -45.16 27.82 19.53
CA ARG A 14 -43.84 27.17 19.65
C ARG A 14 -43.29 26.98 18.24
N SER A 15 -42.15 27.61 17.97
CA SER A 15 -41.43 27.46 16.71
C SER A 15 -41.14 25.99 16.45
N ARG A 16 -41.56 25.50 15.28
CA ARG A 16 -41.37 24.12 14.81
C ARG A 16 -39.89 23.79 14.53
N PHE A 17 -39.03 24.81 14.60
CA PHE A 17 -37.58 24.74 14.38
C PHE A 17 -36.76 24.95 15.65
N ALA A 18 -37.38 25.08 16.82
CA ALA A 18 -36.68 25.14 18.10
C ALA A 18 -36.33 23.71 18.58
N LEU A 19 -35.52 22.99 17.80
CA LEU A 19 -34.88 21.78 18.28
C LEU A 19 -34.02 22.18 19.49
N ARG A 20 -34.16 21.46 20.61
CA ARG A 20 -33.37 21.76 21.81
C ARG A 20 -31.88 21.64 21.47
N TRP A 21 -31.02 22.47 22.04
CA TRP A 21 -29.58 22.55 21.69
C TRP A 21 -28.87 21.18 21.67
N TYR A 22 -29.27 20.24 22.52
CA TYR A 22 -28.74 18.87 22.53
C TYR A 22 -29.09 18.04 21.29
N SER A 23 -30.20 18.32 20.60
CA SER A 23 -30.55 17.65 19.35
C SER A 23 -29.67 18.10 18.19
N TRP A 24 -29.23 19.36 18.20
CA TRP A 24 -28.21 19.85 17.28
C TRP A 24 -26.85 19.22 17.57
N LEU A 25 -26.49 19.06 18.85
CA LEU A 25 -25.27 18.33 19.22
C LEU A 25 -25.31 16.87 18.79
N LEU A 26 -26.44 16.17 18.99
CA LEU A 26 -26.59 14.78 18.54
C LEU A 26 -26.51 14.67 17.01
N LEU A 27 -27.08 15.62 16.27
CA LEU A 27 -26.98 15.67 14.81
C LEU A 27 -25.52 15.88 14.37
N VAL A 28 -24.81 16.83 14.97
CA VAL A 28 -23.39 17.09 14.68
C VAL A 28 -22.54 15.87 15.04
N ALA A 29 -22.79 15.22 16.17
CA ALA A 29 -22.09 14.00 16.57
C ALA A 29 -22.38 12.84 15.60
N ALA A 30 -23.62 12.67 15.14
CA ALA A 30 -23.99 11.64 14.17
C ALA A 30 -23.38 11.91 12.79
N ILE A 31 -23.33 13.17 12.34
CA ILE A 31 -22.67 13.56 11.08
C ILE A 31 -21.15 13.37 11.21
N ALA A 32 -20.55 13.79 12.33
CA ALA A 32 -19.12 13.61 12.58
C ALA A 32 -18.76 12.12 12.67
N TYR A 33 -19.58 11.30 13.34
CA TYR A 33 -19.40 9.85 13.40
C TYR A 33 -19.59 9.21 12.02
N GLY A 34 -20.64 9.58 11.27
CA GLY A 34 -20.86 9.08 9.93
C GLY A 34 -19.72 9.45 8.96
N LEU A 35 -19.16 10.65 9.09
CA LEU A 35 -17.97 11.07 8.36
C LEU A 35 -16.72 10.31 8.82
N ALA A 36 -16.53 10.08 10.12
CA ALA A 36 -15.42 9.32 10.65
C ALA A 36 -15.46 7.87 10.17
N PHE A 37 -16.62 7.22 10.25
CA PHE A 37 -16.88 5.86 9.77
C PHE A 37 -16.67 5.74 8.25
N ALA A 38 -17.24 6.64 7.45
CA ALA A 38 -17.01 6.64 6.00
C ALA A 38 -15.53 6.90 5.66
N MET A 39 -14.83 7.66 6.49
CA MET A 39 -13.40 7.93 6.35
C MET A 39 -12.51 6.88 7.04
N HIS A 40 -13.08 5.83 7.64
CA HIS A 40 -12.37 4.80 8.43
C HIS A 40 -11.40 5.41 9.46
N TRP A 41 -11.76 6.56 10.04
CA TRP A 41 -11.00 7.17 11.13
C TRP A 41 -11.13 6.35 12.42
N ASP A 42 -12.18 5.55 12.55
CA ASP A 42 -12.33 4.51 13.56
C ASP A 42 -11.25 3.45 13.45
N ASP A 43 -10.97 2.92 12.25
CA ASP A 43 -9.93 1.90 12.05
C ASP A 43 -8.56 2.44 12.43
N ARG A 44 -8.20 3.66 11.98
CA ARG A 44 -6.96 4.31 12.43
C ARG A 44 -6.95 4.55 13.94
N GLY A 45 -8.08 4.92 14.53
CA GLY A 45 -8.19 5.07 15.98
C GLY A 45 -7.95 3.75 16.73
N VAL A 46 -8.42 2.63 16.18
CA VAL A 46 -8.18 1.27 16.67
C VAL A 46 -6.70 0.92 16.54
N LEU A 47 -6.09 1.16 15.37
CA LEU A 47 -4.66 0.90 15.14
C LEU A 47 -3.77 1.72 16.10
N TRP A 48 -4.05 3.02 16.27
CA TRP A 48 -3.36 3.88 17.24
C TRP A 48 -3.53 3.38 18.68
N LEU A 49 -4.67 2.78 19.01
CA LEU A 49 -4.93 2.21 20.32
C LEU A 49 -4.17 0.90 20.52
N GLN A 50 -4.17 0.01 19.52
CA GLN A 50 -3.42 -1.25 19.50
C GLN A 50 -1.92 -0.99 19.72
N GLU A 51 -1.33 -0.07 18.95
CA GLU A 51 0.09 0.31 19.11
C GLU A 51 0.46 0.83 20.52
N ARG A 52 -0.51 1.41 21.25
CA ARG A 52 -0.27 1.85 22.64
C ARG A 52 -0.22 0.70 23.62
N PHE A 53 -0.83 -0.44 23.29
CA PHE A 53 -0.83 -1.63 24.14
C PHE A 53 0.31 -2.60 23.80
N GLU A 54 0.96 -2.46 22.64
CA GLU A 54 2.17 -3.22 22.28
C GLU A 54 3.30 -3.01 23.29
N SER A 55 3.84 -4.11 23.80
CA SER A 55 4.93 -4.13 24.78
C SER A 55 6.28 -3.72 24.16
N ALA A 56 7.24 -3.36 25.00
CA ALA A 56 8.58 -3.01 24.52
C ALA A 56 9.29 -4.17 23.80
N ALA A 57 8.93 -5.43 24.11
CA ALA A 57 9.49 -6.60 23.45
C ALA A 57 8.90 -6.78 22.04
N GLU A 58 7.58 -6.69 21.91
CA GLU A 58 6.86 -6.77 20.62
C GLU A 58 7.32 -5.65 19.67
N ARG A 59 7.58 -4.45 20.19
CA ARG A 59 8.16 -3.32 19.41
C ARG A 59 9.58 -3.58 18.90
N GLN A 60 10.37 -4.39 19.60
CA GLN A 60 11.72 -4.74 19.18
C GLN A 60 11.73 -5.86 18.15
N GLU A 61 10.75 -6.77 18.25
CA GLU A 61 10.57 -7.89 17.32
C GLU A 61 9.86 -7.47 16.03
N SER A 62 9.23 -6.29 15.98
CA SER A 62 8.62 -5.70 14.79
C SER A 62 9.58 -4.78 14.01
N VAL A 63 9.18 -4.42 12.78
CA VAL A 63 9.71 -3.29 12.02
C VAL A 63 9.45 -2.01 12.81
N TRP A 64 8.25 -1.91 13.40
CA TRP A 64 7.76 -0.79 14.20
C TRP A 64 7.75 0.51 13.42
N LEU A 65 6.73 0.62 12.58
CA LEU A 65 6.54 1.67 11.57
C LEU A 65 6.39 3.10 12.14
N PRO A 66 5.86 3.35 13.36
CA PRO A 66 5.77 4.70 13.92
C PRO A 66 7.09 5.46 14.00
N ASP A 67 8.23 4.77 14.09
CA ASP A 67 9.55 5.37 14.24
C ASP A 67 10.21 5.75 12.90
N TYR A 68 9.55 5.50 11.77
CA TYR A 68 10.09 5.82 10.44
C TYR A 68 9.84 7.27 10.06
N HIS A 69 10.86 7.94 9.55
CA HIS A 69 10.75 9.33 9.11
C HIS A 69 11.33 9.53 7.72
N ALA A 70 10.64 10.33 6.90
CA ALA A 70 11.09 10.68 5.57
C ALA A 70 12.42 11.45 5.64
N VAL A 71 13.43 10.94 4.96
CA VAL A 71 14.72 11.59 4.74
C VAL A 71 14.89 12.05 3.29
N ILE A 72 14.17 11.41 2.37
CA ILE A 72 13.92 11.89 1.01
C ILE A 72 12.41 12.01 0.87
N ASP A 73 11.93 13.23 0.65
CA ASP A 73 10.51 13.58 0.60
C ASP A 73 10.15 14.10 -0.80
N ALA A 74 9.36 13.30 -1.53
CA ALA A 74 8.80 13.62 -2.83
C ALA A 74 9.85 14.03 -3.89
N LYS A 75 10.94 13.26 -4.01
CA LYS A 75 11.94 13.49 -5.06
C LYS A 75 11.33 13.07 -6.41
N PRO A 76 11.23 13.97 -7.40
CA PRO A 76 10.76 13.58 -8.73
C PRO A 76 11.77 12.65 -9.40
N LEU A 77 11.25 11.64 -10.10
CA LEU A 77 11.98 10.74 -10.98
C LEU A 77 11.99 11.32 -12.41
N PRO A 78 13.11 11.94 -12.86
CA PRO A 78 13.10 12.74 -14.07
C PRO A 78 12.84 11.92 -15.33
N GLY A 79 12.04 12.48 -16.24
CA GLY A 79 11.69 11.84 -17.51
C GLY A 79 10.71 10.68 -17.34
N MET A 80 9.98 10.64 -16.21
CA MET A 80 8.93 9.65 -15.91
C MET A 80 7.58 10.29 -15.56
N GLU A 81 7.43 11.59 -15.79
CA GLU A 81 6.29 12.40 -15.36
C GLU A 81 4.94 11.94 -15.95
N LYS A 82 4.97 11.08 -16.97
CA LYS A 82 3.80 10.58 -17.70
C LYS A 82 3.69 9.05 -17.69
N ASP A 83 4.56 8.39 -16.94
CA ASP A 83 4.76 6.94 -17.07
C ASP A 83 4.06 6.14 -15.95
N GLU A 84 3.65 6.81 -14.87
CA GLU A 84 2.90 6.24 -13.73
C GLU A 84 3.69 5.13 -13.03
N ALA A 85 4.50 5.52 -12.03
CA ALA A 85 5.28 4.58 -11.23
C ALA A 85 4.36 3.68 -10.39
N SER A 86 4.44 2.37 -10.63
CA SER A 86 3.49 1.40 -10.09
C SER A 86 4.03 0.59 -8.91
N ASP A 87 5.29 0.15 -8.96
CA ASP A 87 5.88 -0.61 -7.83
C ASP A 87 7.40 -0.46 -7.78
N ILE A 88 8.03 -0.90 -6.68
CA ILE A 88 9.47 -0.83 -6.44
C ILE A 88 9.97 -2.04 -5.65
N ALA A 89 11.12 -2.58 -6.05
CA ALA A 89 11.77 -3.71 -5.39
C ALA A 89 13.26 -3.47 -5.18
N TYR A 90 13.79 -3.90 -4.04
CA TYR A 90 15.20 -3.83 -3.73
C TYR A 90 15.99 -5.05 -4.24
N ASP A 91 17.12 -4.79 -4.91
CA ASP A 91 18.09 -5.82 -5.26
C ASP A 91 19.30 -5.81 -4.30
N PRO A 92 19.42 -6.79 -3.39
CA PRO A 92 20.54 -6.87 -2.45
C PRO A 92 21.88 -7.16 -3.15
N GLN A 93 21.88 -7.69 -4.38
CA GLN A 93 23.12 -8.02 -5.09
C GLN A 93 23.84 -6.77 -5.59
N THR A 94 23.09 -5.84 -6.16
CA THR A 94 23.61 -4.60 -6.76
C THR A 94 23.45 -3.38 -5.85
N LYS A 95 22.64 -3.50 -4.78
CA LYS A 95 22.24 -2.42 -3.87
C LYS A 95 21.54 -1.28 -4.63
N THR A 96 20.70 -1.65 -5.58
CA THR A 96 19.86 -0.75 -6.36
C THR A 96 18.39 -1.10 -6.17
N LEU A 97 17.51 -0.27 -6.73
CA LEU A 97 16.08 -0.50 -6.72
C LEU A 97 15.61 -0.68 -8.16
N PHE A 98 14.68 -1.60 -8.40
CA PHE A 98 13.95 -1.72 -9.65
C PHE A 98 12.54 -1.21 -9.48
N SER A 99 12.04 -0.42 -10.42
CA SER A 99 10.65 0.04 -10.43
C SER A 99 10.04 -0.15 -11.81
N VAL A 100 8.75 -0.47 -11.86
CA VAL A 100 7.97 -0.60 -13.10
C VAL A 100 7.06 0.61 -13.29
N MET A 101 6.79 0.93 -14.55
CA MET A 101 5.95 2.05 -14.96
C MET A 101 4.81 1.51 -15.79
N GLY A 102 3.57 1.66 -15.31
CA GLY A 102 2.40 1.00 -15.90
C GLY A 102 2.04 1.57 -17.28
N LYS A 103 1.91 2.90 -17.37
CA LYS A 103 1.33 3.56 -18.55
C LYS A 103 2.18 3.52 -19.80
N ASN A 104 3.50 3.72 -19.64
CA ASN A 104 4.48 3.51 -20.70
C ASN A 104 5.47 2.45 -20.20
N PRO A 105 5.25 1.16 -20.55
CA PRO A 105 5.97 0.04 -19.95
C PRO A 105 7.50 0.09 -20.11
N PHE A 106 8.20 0.30 -19.00
CA PHE A 106 9.62 0.02 -18.85
C PHE A 106 9.98 -0.32 -17.41
N LEU A 107 11.07 -1.05 -17.25
CA LEU A 107 11.74 -1.27 -15.97
C LEU A 107 12.81 -0.20 -15.80
N VAL A 108 12.82 0.50 -14.67
CA VAL A 108 13.87 1.46 -14.32
C VAL A 108 14.71 0.91 -13.18
N GLU A 109 16.02 1.04 -13.30
CA GLU A 109 16.95 0.81 -12.19
C GLU A 109 17.32 2.16 -11.56
N LEU A 110 17.21 2.24 -10.24
CA LEU A 110 17.42 3.44 -9.43
C LEU A 110 18.52 3.21 -8.39
N SER A 111 19.24 4.27 -8.04
CA SER A 111 20.07 4.27 -6.82
C SER A 111 19.17 4.27 -5.57
N LEU A 112 19.75 3.96 -4.40
CA LEU A 112 19.08 4.15 -3.09
C LEU A 112 18.79 5.62 -2.73
N GLN A 113 19.19 6.56 -3.59
CA GLN A 113 18.87 7.97 -3.48
C GLN A 113 17.79 8.38 -4.50
N GLY A 114 17.23 7.44 -5.28
CA GLY A 114 16.22 7.70 -6.30
C GLY A 114 16.80 8.37 -7.55
N ASP A 115 18.07 8.14 -7.86
CA ASP A 115 18.67 8.57 -9.12
C ASP A 115 18.47 7.50 -10.19
N VAL A 116 18.10 7.92 -11.40
CA VAL A 116 17.88 7.02 -12.53
C VAL A 116 19.22 6.53 -13.07
N LEU A 117 19.45 5.22 -12.99
CA LEU A 117 20.67 4.58 -13.49
C LEU A 117 20.50 4.14 -14.95
N ARG A 118 19.40 3.47 -15.25
CA ARG A 118 19.02 3.06 -16.62
C ARG A 118 17.54 2.72 -16.72
N LYS A 119 17.03 2.75 -17.95
CA LYS A 119 15.68 2.32 -18.31
C LYS A 119 15.76 1.19 -19.32
N MET A 120 14.90 0.19 -19.18
CA MET A 120 14.82 -1.00 -20.04
C MET A 120 13.38 -1.15 -20.50
N PRO A 121 13.06 -0.94 -21.78
CA PRO A 121 11.70 -1.11 -22.29
C PRO A 121 11.13 -2.50 -21.96
N LEU A 122 9.85 -2.54 -21.57
CA LEU A 122 9.10 -3.76 -21.34
C LEU A 122 8.22 -4.02 -22.58
N VAL A 123 8.76 -4.74 -23.55
CA VAL A 123 8.07 -5.03 -24.81
C VAL A 123 7.05 -6.15 -24.62
N GLY A 124 5.78 -5.84 -24.89
CA GLY A 124 4.67 -6.78 -24.84
C GLY A 124 3.95 -6.87 -23.50
N TRP A 125 4.39 -6.12 -22.48
CA TRP A 125 3.58 -5.84 -21.31
C TRP A 125 2.54 -4.77 -21.64
N SER A 126 1.33 -4.94 -21.11
CA SER A 126 0.17 -4.08 -21.31
C SER A 126 0.02 -3.08 -20.16
N ASN A 127 0.11 -3.55 -18.92
CA ASN A 127 0.07 -2.70 -17.72
C ASN A 127 0.88 -3.33 -16.56
N PRO A 128 2.22 -3.19 -16.55
CA PRO A 128 3.04 -3.75 -15.49
C PRO A 128 2.84 -2.96 -14.18
N GLU A 129 2.18 -3.57 -13.19
CA GLU A 129 1.82 -2.91 -11.94
C GLU A 129 2.66 -3.37 -10.74
N GLY A 130 3.22 -4.59 -10.77
CA GLY A 130 4.00 -5.15 -9.66
C GLY A 130 5.38 -5.63 -10.06
N VAL A 131 6.38 -5.49 -9.18
CA VAL A 131 7.73 -6.01 -9.38
C VAL A 131 8.34 -6.52 -8.08
N THR A 132 9.01 -7.68 -8.12
CA THR A 132 9.83 -8.16 -7.01
C THR A 132 11.12 -8.81 -7.47
N VAL A 133 12.18 -8.69 -6.67
CA VAL A 133 13.45 -9.39 -6.88
C VAL A 133 13.39 -10.77 -6.23
N MET A 134 13.67 -11.82 -7.00
CA MET A 134 13.73 -13.22 -6.53
C MET A 134 15.16 -13.66 -6.19
N GLY A 135 16.15 -12.84 -6.53
CA GLY A 135 17.57 -13.14 -6.40
C GLY A 135 18.19 -13.72 -7.67
N ASN A 136 19.53 -13.79 -7.70
CA ASN A 136 20.29 -14.22 -8.89
C ASN A 136 19.90 -13.46 -10.16
N GLY A 137 19.59 -12.16 -10.09
CA GLY A 137 19.12 -11.35 -11.23
C GLY A 137 17.75 -11.76 -11.80
N LEU A 138 16.97 -12.57 -11.10
CA LEU A 138 15.59 -12.87 -11.47
C LEU A 138 14.63 -11.88 -10.82
N LEU A 139 13.69 -11.39 -11.61
CA LEU A 139 12.58 -10.56 -11.15
C LEU A 139 11.27 -11.21 -11.57
N ALA A 140 10.24 -11.09 -10.74
CA ALA A 140 8.86 -11.34 -11.15
C ALA A 140 8.19 -10.00 -11.43
N ILE A 141 7.49 -9.89 -12.56
CA ILE A 141 6.72 -8.70 -12.96
C ILE A 141 5.28 -9.11 -13.20
N VAL A 142 4.34 -8.42 -12.55
CA VAL A 142 2.90 -8.60 -12.70
C VAL A 142 2.37 -7.65 -13.76
N ASP A 143 1.62 -8.19 -14.73
CA ASP A 143 0.83 -7.44 -15.69
C ASP A 143 -0.64 -7.54 -15.29
N GLU A 144 -1.20 -6.43 -14.83
CA GLU A 144 -2.55 -6.37 -14.29
C GLU A 144 -3.59 -6.58 -15.39
N ARG A 145 -3.36 -6.01 -16.57
CA ARG A 145 -4.29 -6.04 -17.71
C ARG A 145 -4.44 -7.45 -18.29
N ASP A 146 -3.32 -8.15 -18.40
CA ASP A 146 -3.29 -9.49 -18.98
C ASP A 146 -3.42 -10.61 -17.93
N HIS A 147 -3.48 -10.25 -16.64
CA HIS A 147 -3.53 -11.19 -15.50
C HIS A 147 -2.38 -12.20 -15.51
N LEU A 148 -1.16 -11.72 -15.77
CA LEU A 148 0.03 -12.57 -15.87
C LEU A 148 1.09 -12.15 -14.86
N VAL A 149 1.85 -13.12 -14.37
CA VAL A 149 3.18 -12.87 -13.80
C VAL A 149 4.24 -13.49 -14.70
N SER A 150 5.27 -12.70 -15.02
CA SER A 150 6.41 -13.13 -15.83
C SER A 150 7.67 -13.16 -14.98
N ILE A 151 8.45 -14.25 -15.07
CA ILE A 151 9.78 -14.31 -14.42
C ILE A 151 10.85 -13.96 -15.45
N VAL A 152 11.47 -12.80 -15.25
CA VAL A 152 12.47 -12.23 -16.16
C VAL A 152 13.87 -12.33 -15.58
N LYS A 153 14.87 -12.29 -16.46
CA LYS A 153 16.29 -12.22 -16.09
C LYS A 153 16.84 -10.85 -16.45
N VAL A 154 17.45 -10.18 -15.48
CA VAL A 154 18.12 -8.89 -15.64
C VAL A 154 19.59 -9.03 -15.23
N ASP A 155 20.47 -8.48 -16.06
CA ASP A 155 21.90 -8.38 -15.82
C ASP A 155 22.42 -6.99 -16.22
N ALA A 156 23.73 -6.78 -16.15
CA ALA A 156 24.37 -5.50 -16.49
C ALA A 156 24.23 -5.10 -17.97
N ASP A 157 24.06 -6.09 -18.87
CA ASP A 157 24.00 -5.87 -20.32
C ASP A 157 22.57 -5.75 -20.84
N THR A 158 21.58 -6.09 -20.02
CA THR A 158 20.15 -5.97 -20.35
C THR A 158 19.80 -4.54 -20.75
N ARG A 159 19.26 -4.37 -21.97
CA ARG A 159 18.81 -3.08 -22.54
C ARG A 159 17.30 -3.00 -22.75
N GLU A 160 16.66 -4.14 -22.92
CA GLU A 160 15.21 -4.30 -23.08
C GLU A 160 14.81 -5.68 -22.58
N LEU A 161 13.53 -5.85 -22.24
CA LEU A 161 12.92 -7.13 -21.94
C LEU A 161 11.75 -7.32 -22.89
N ASN A 162 11.62 -8.51 -23.48
CA ASN A 162 10.47 -8.88 -24.29
C ASN A 162 9.75 -10.05 -23.64
N ILE A 163 8.47 -9.87 -23.31
CA ILE A 163 7.67 -10.84 -22.56
C ILE A 163 7.58 -12.21 -23.26
N ALA A 164 7.74 -12.24 -24.59
CA ALA A 164 7.74 -13.48 -25.37
C ALA A 164 8.92 -14.41 -25.03
N ASN A 165 10.00 -13.88 -24.46
CA ASN A 165 11.22 -14.63 -24.13
C ASN A 165 11.21 -15.25 -22.73
N PHE A 166 10.15 -15.01 -21.93
CA PHE A 166 10.12 -15.36 -20.52
C PHE A 166 8.95 -16.29 -20.17
N PRO A 167 9.12 -17.16 -19.16
CA PRO A 167 8.00 -17.91 -18.58
C PRO A 167 6.91 -16.97 -18.08
N LYS A 168 5.66 -17.31 -18.41
CA LYS A 168 4.45 -16.61 -18.00
C LYS A 168 3.56 -17.55 -17.21
N TYR A 169 2.94 -17.02 -16.17
CA TYR A 169 2.03 -17.74 -15.31
C TYR A 169 0.72 -16.96 -15.20
N ASP A 170 -0.39 -17.66 -15.39
CA ASP A 170 -1.73 -17.11 -15.35
C ASP A 170 -2.14 -16.86 -13.89
N LEU A 171 -2.41 -15.61 -13.53
CA LEU A 171 -2.90 -15.23 -12.20
C LEU A 171 -4.37 -15.61 -12.02
N GLY A 172 -5.06 -16.03 -13.07
CA GLY A 172 -6.47 -16.42 -13.03
C GLY A 172 -7.40 -15.22 -12.89
N LEU A 173 -8.68 -15.52 -12.68
CA LEU A 173 -9.73 -14.51 -12.63
C LEU A 173 -9.77 -13.83 -11.25
N SER A 174 -9.74 -12.50 -11.24
CA SER A 174 -10.08 -11.67 -10.09
C SER A 174 -11.58 -11.34 -10.07
N LYS A 175 -12.11 -11.00 -8.88
CA LYS A 175 -13.53 -10.59 -8.72
C LYS A 175 -13.87 -9.36 -9.55
N ASP A 176 -12.94 -8.40 -9.63
CA ASP A 176 -12.97 -7.29 -10.58
C ASP A 176 -11.80 -7.45 -11.57
N GLN A 177 -12.12 -7.67 -12.84
CA GLN A 177 -11.11 -7.88 -13.88
C GLN A 177 -10.32 -6.60 -14.21
N ASN A 178 -10.75 -5.42 -13.74
CA ASN A 178 -10.04 -4.15 -13.95
C ASN A 178 -9.28 -3.65 -12.71
N LYS A 179 -9.25 -4.44 -11.62
CA LYS A 179 -8.62 -4.12 -10.32
C LYS A 179 -8.09 -5.42 -9.72
N ALA A 180 -7.17 -6.02 -10.45
CA ALA A 180 -6.75 -7.40 -10.22
C ALA A 180 -5.51 -7.48 -9.32
N PHE A 181 -4.61 -8.40 -9.64
CA PHE A 181 -3.33 -8.53 -8.95
C PHE A 181 -2.43 -7.35 -9.31
N GLU A 182 -2.08 -6.55 -8.31
CA GLU A 182 -1.20 -5.39 -8.45
C GLU A 182 0.04 -5.56 -7.57
N ALA A 183 -0.16 -6.01 -6.32
CA ALA A 183 0.92 -6.18 -5.37
C ALA A 183 1.64 -7.54 -5.49
N VAL A 184 2.97 -7.55 -5.43
CA VAL A 184 3.78 -8.77 -5.42
C VAL A 184 5.05 -8.60 -4.58
N THR A 185 5.41 -9.61 -3.81
CA THR A 185 6.73 -9.70 -3.16
C THR A 185 7.22 -11.14 -3.12
N TRP A 186 8.53 -11.35 -3.22
CA TRP A 186 9.16 -12.65 -3.03
C TRP A 186 9.43 -12.89 -1.55
N ASP A 187 8.96 -14.02 -1.04
CA ASP A 187 9.30 -14.54 0.27
C ASP A 187 10.40 -15.59 0.12
N PRO A 188 11.68 -15.23 0.37
CA PRO A 188 12.78 -16.17 0.24
C PRO A 188 12.77 -17.25 1.33
N ARG A 189 12.14 -17.01 2.49
CA ARG A 189 12.09 -17.98 3.60
C ARG A 189 11.20 -19.16 3.24
N ASN A 190 10.04 -18.86 2.65
CA ASN A 190 9.06 -19.86 2.25
C ASN A 190 9.13 -20.27 0.78
N GLN A 191 10.04 -19.66 0.00
CA GLN A 191 10.23 -19.88 -1.44
C GLN A 191 8.92 -19.73 -2.20
N GLN A 192 8.31 -18.55 -2.10
CA GLN A 192 7.01 -18.27 -2.71
C GLN A 192 6.86 -16.81 -3.07
N LEU A 193 6.02 -16.51 -4.06
CA LEU A 193 5.46 -15.17 -4.20
C LEU A 193 4.32 -15.03 -3.20
N LEU A 194 4.26 -13.87 -2.56
CA LEU A 194 3.04 -13.32 -1.97
C LEU A 194 2.46 -12.32 -2.97
N LEU A 195 1.18 -12.45 -3.26
CA LEU A 195 0.44 -11.71 -4.28
C LEU A 195 -0.78 -11.04 -3.63
N GLY A 196 -1.13 -9.84 -4.08
CA GLY A 196 -2.26 -9.08 -3.59
C GLY A 196 -3.23 -8.64 -4.68
N GLU A 197 -4.53 -8.87 -4.47
CA GLU A 197 -5.58 -8.23 -5.26
C GLU A 197 -5.92 -6.85 -4.68
N GLU A 198 -6.11 -5.84 -5.53
CA GLU A 198 -6.34 -4.47 -5.09
C GLU A 198 -7.67 -4.33 -4.32
N ARG A 199 -8.78 -4.77 -4.92
CA ARG A 199 -10.15 -4.56 -4.40
C ARG A 199 -11.10 -5.73 -4.71
N PRO A 200 -11.73 -6.33 -3.68
CA PRO A 200 -11.42 -6.17 -2.26
C PRO A 200 -9.99 -6.69 -1.97
N PRO A 201 -9.25 -6.09 -1.01
CA PRO A 201 -7.94 -6.58 -0.61
C PRO A 201 -7.96 -8.07 -0.29
N ALA A 202 -7.10 -8.84 -0.94
CA ALA A 202 -6.96 -10.27 -0.69
C ALA A 202 -5.53 -10.73 -0.97
N LEU A 203 -5.02 -11.64 -0.14
CA LEU A 203 -3.66 -12.18 -0.24
C LEU A 203 -3.67 -13.60 -0.80
N PHE A 204 -2.66 -13.91 -1.60
CA PHE A 204 -2.43 -15.21 -2.20
C PHE A 204 -0.96 -15.58 -2.15
N THR A 205 -0.66 -16.87 -2.11
CA THR A 205 0.71 -17.36 -2.27
C THR A 205 0.85 -18.25 -3.48
N TRP A 206 2.03 -18.23 -4.09
CA TRP A 206 2.39 -19.16 -5.15
C TRP A 206 3.80 -19.68 -4.92
N LYS A 207 3.91 -20.97 -4.61
CA LYS A 207 5.19 -21.64 -4.39
C LYS A 207 6.09 -21.52 -5.61
N GLY A 208 7.39 -21.39 -5.36
CA GLY A 208 8.43 -21.42 -6.37
C GLY A 208 9.66 -22.19 -5.90
N ASP A 209 10.62 -22.35 -6.79
CA ASP A 209 11.94 -22.97 -6.51
C ASP A 209 13.09 -21.95 -6.56
N GLY A 210 12.76 -20.66 -6.53
CA GLY A 210 13.69 -19.55 -6.71
C GLY A 210 14.03 -19.24 -8.17
N GLN A 211 13.51 -20.01 -9.14
CA GLN A 211 13.65 -19.74 -10.57
C GLN A 211 12.32 -19.74 -11.32
N LYS A 212 11.36 -20.53 -10.86
CA LYS A 212 10.06 -20.76 -11.48
C LYS A 212 8.99 -20.90 -10.42
N LEU A 213 7.74 -20.62 -10.80
CA LEU A 213 6.58 -20.98 -9.99
C LEU A 213 6.20 -22.44 -10.21
N ILE A 214 5.76 -23.10 -9.14
CA ILE A 214 5.40 -24.51 -9.08
C ILE A 214 4.04 -24.69 -8.40
N GLY A 215 3.27 -25.65 -8.90
CA GLY A 215 1.92 -25.92 -8.40
C GLY A 215 0.96 -24.75 -8.66
N ASP A 216 -0.09 -24.68 -7.85
CA ASP A 216 -1.18 -23.73 -8.00
C ASP A 216 -1.11 -22.62 -6.95
N LYS A 217 -1.51 -21.42 -7.36
CA LYS A 217 -1.73 -20.28 -6.45
C LYS A 217 -2.80 -20.63 -5.41
N GLN A 218 -2.54 -20.31 -4.15
CA GLN A 218 -3.42 -20.54 -3.01
C GLN A 218 -3.86 -19.22 -2.40
N ALA A 219 -5.16 -19.08 -2.10
CA ALA A 219 -5.66 -17.96 -1.31
C ALA A 219 -5.18 -18.09 0.14
N LEU A 220 -4.74 -16.99 0.74
CA LEU A 220 -4.50 -16.93 2.17
C LEU A 220 -5.82 -16.61 2.86
N ALA A 221 -6.10 -17.33 3.93
CA ALA A 221 -7.07 -16.87 4.90
C ALA A 221 -6.48 -15.63 5.57
N SER A 222 -6.88 -14.44 5.14
CA SER A 222 -6.64 -13.23 5.91
C SER A 222 -7.94 -12.86 6.62
N ASP A 223 -7.81 -12.32 7.82
CA ASP A 223 -8.86 -11.50 8.40
C ASP A 223 -9.04 -10.26 7.52
N GLU A 224 -10.17 -9.54 7.68
CA GLU A 224 -10.37 -8.27 6.97
C GLU A 224 -9.21 -7.33 7.34
N LEU A 225 -8.38 -6.98 6.34
CA LEU A 225 -7.35 -5.96 6.50
C LEU A 225 -8.06 -4.61 6.66
N ASP A 226 -7.65 -3.81 7.64
CA ASP A 226 -8.21 -2.48 7.89
C ASP A 226 -7.72 -1.43 6.86
N ILE A 227 -7.85 -1.74 5.57
CA ILE A 227 -7.42 -0.94 4.42
C ILE A 227 -8.47 -0.91 3.31
N ARG A 228 -8.41 0.15 2.48
CA ARG A 228 -9.37 0.34 1.38
C ARG A 228 -8.98 -0.37 0.09
N ASN A 229 -7.69 -0.56 -0.11
CA ASN A 229 -7.10 -1.15 -1.29
C ASN A 229 -5.70 -1.67 -0.94
N LEU A 230 -5.21 -2.65 -1.70
CA LEU A 230 -3.86 -3.18 -1.58
C LEU A 230 -3.05 -2.78 -2.81
N SER A 231 -2.10 -1.85 -2.66
CA SER A 231 -1.29 -1.37 -3.79
C SER A 231 0.06 -2.08 -3.91
N ALA A 232 0.75 -2.31 -2.79
CA ALA A 232 2.03 -3.04 -2.79
C ALA A 232 2.26 -3.87 -1.54
N LEU A 233 3.21 -4.79 -1.67
CA LEU A 233 3.67 -5.68 -0.61
C LEU A 233 5.19 -5.64 -0.52
N ALA A 234 5.72 -5.77 0.69
CA ALA A 234 7.13 -6.07 0.92
C ALA A 234 7.26 -7.02 2.10
N ILE A 235 8.44 -7.63 2.27
CA ILE A 235 8.75 -8.47 3.43
C ILE A 235 10.01 -7.91 4.11
N ASP A 236 9.96 -7.76 5.44
CA ASP A 236 11.17 -7.50 6.21
C ASP A 236 12.05 -8.75 6.23
N PRO A 237 13.25 -8.74 5.63
CA PRO A 237 14.13 -9.91 5.67
C PRO A 237 14.57 -10.28 7.08
N ARG A 238 14.54 -9.36 8.05
CA ARG A 238 14.92 -9.59 9.45
C ARG A 238 13.81 -10.30 10.24
N THR A 239 12.58 -9.78 10.21
CA THR A 239 11.47 -10.36 11.00
C THR A 239 10.68 -11.40 10.24
N GLY A 240 10.58 -11.28 8.91
CA GLY A 240 9.66 -12.06 8.09
C GLY A 240 8.25 -11.45 8.02
N HIS A 241 8.06 -10.28 8.65
CA HIS A 241 6.78 -9.58 8.65
C HIS A 241 6.47 -9.03 7.27
N THR A 242 5.19 -9.02 6.94
CA THR A 242 4.69 -8.49 5.67
C THR A 242 4.34 -7.02 5.86
N LEU A 243 4.83 -6.18 4.97
CA LEU A 243 4.43 -4.79 4.86
C LEU A 243 3.36 -4.67 3.78
N VAL A 244 2.24 -4.02 4.12
CA VAL A 244 1.04 -3.94 3.28
C VAL A 244 0.72 -2.48 3.02
N LEU A 245 0.90 -2.03 1.78
CA LEU A 245 0.67 -0.65 1.39
C LEU A 245 -0.76 -0.44 0.90
N SER A 246 -1.39 0.65 1.35
CA SER A 246 -2.69 1.09 0.84
C SER A 246 -2.64 2.55 0.41
N ALA A 247 -2.71 2.77 -0.90
CA ALA A 247 -2.76 4.09 -1.51
C ALA A 247 -3.99 4.89 -1.03
N ASP A 248 -5.19 4.29 -1.09
CA ASP A 248 -6.47 4.95 -0.73
C ASP A 248 -6.61 5.19 0.78
N SER A 249 -5.91 4.39 1.60
CA SER A 249 -5.83 4.61 3.04
C SER A 249 -4.65 5.49 3.46
N HIS A 250 -3.75 5.89 2.56
CA HIS A 250 -2.51 6.62 2.88
C HIS A 250 -1.80 6.06 4.11
N LEU A 251 -1.54 4.76 4.13
CA LEU A 251 -0.85 4.09 5.23
C LEU A 251 -0.08 2.86 4.76
N LEU A 252 0.88 2.45 5.57
CA LEU A 252 1.58 1.17 5.49
C LEU A 252 1.25 0.39 6.77
N LEU A 253 0.75 -0.84 6.63
CA LEU A 253 0.58 -1.78 7.75
C LEU A 253 1.77 -2.73 7.83
N GLU A 254 2.05 -3.22 9.02
CA GLU A 254 2.92 -4.34 9.32
C GLU A 254 2.08 -5.50 9.84
N LEU A 255 2.20 -6.66 9.18
CA LEU A 255 1.60 -7.92 9.60
C LEU A 255 2.68 -8.87 10.08
N ASP A 256 2.44 -9.54 11.20
CA ASP A 256 3.31 -10.60 11.70
C ASP A 256 3.27 -11.87 10.82
N GLU A 257 4.01 -12.92 11.19
CA GLU A 257 4.04 -14.19 10.43
C GLU A 257 2.69 -14.94 10.41
N LYS A 258 1.74 -14.57 11.28
CA LYS A 258 0.37 -15.11 11.30
C LYS A 258 -0.61 -14.26 10.51
N GLY A 259 -0.19 -13.07 10.06
CA GLY A 259 -1.05 -12.10 9.39
C GLY A 259 -1.76 -11.13 10.34
N GLU A 260 -1.39 -11.09 11.62
CA GLU A 260 -1.96 -10.16 12.60
C GLU A 260 -1.33 -8.77 12.44
N GLN A 261 -2.16 -7.72 12.50
CA GLN A 261 -1.70 -6.33 12.41
C GLN A 261 -0.98 -5.93 13.70
N VAL A 262 0.31 -5.59 13.60
CA VAL A 262 1.16 -5.27 14.77
C VAL A 262 1.67 -3.83 14.80
N SER A 263 1.70 -3.15 13.65
CA SER A 263 2.15 -1.77 13.56
C SER A 263 1.64 -1.11 12.28
N PHE A 264 1.58 0.22 12.24
CA PHE A 264 1.32 0.96 11.01
C PHE A 264 2.03 2.32 11.01
N MET A 265 2.14 2.93 9.84
CA MET A 265 2.45 4.35 9.72
C MET A 265 1.52 5.02 8.72
N THR A 266 1.23 6.29 8.96
CA THR A 266 0.42 7.10 8.03
C THR A 266 1.30 7.88 7.06
N LEU A 267 0.86 7.98 5.82
CA LEU A 267 1.52 8.70 4.73
C LEU A 267 0.89 10.10 4.52
N LEU A 268 0.33 10.67 5.59
CA LEU A 268 -0.34 11.96 5.58
C LEU A 268 0.60 13.11 5.93
N ARG A 269 0.28 14.30 5.41
CA ARG A 269 0.97 15.55 5.74
C ARG A 269 1.15 15.75 7.24
N GLY A 270 2.37 16.07 7.65
CA GLY A 270 2.72 16.41 9.04
C GLY A 270 3.06 15.21 9.93
N PHE A 271 2.88 13.98 9.42
CA PHE A 271 3.31 12.75 10.09
C PHE A 271 4.61 12.23 9.46
N ASN A 272 5.40 11.48 10.22
CA ASN A 272 6.61 10.80 9.71
C ASN A 272 7.54 11.72 8.89
N SER A 273 7.62 13.01 9.27
CA SER A 273 8.38 14.08 8.58
C SER A 273 7.93 14.45 7.15
N LEU A 274 6.73 14.03 6.72
CA LEU A 274 6.18 14.37 5.41
C LEU A 274 5.70 15.83 5.32
N LYS A 275 6.19 16.57 4.32
CA LYS A 275 5.72 17.95 4.05
C LYS A 275 4.31 18.00 3.47
N ASN A 276 3.94 16.98 2.68
CA ASN A 276 2.63 16.79 2.08
C ASN A 276 2.22 15.32 2.20
N THR A 277 0.92 15.05 2.12
CA THR A 277 0.41 13.68 1.99
C THR A 277 1.00 13.06 0.72
N ILE A 278 1.49 11.82 0.80
CA ILE A 278 1.94 11.09 -0.39
C ILE A 278 0.72 10.92 -1.31
N PRO A 279 0.72 11.46 -2.54
CA PRO A 279 -0.49 11.57 -3.35
C PRO A 279 -1.17 10.23 -3.61
N ARG A 280 -0.38 9.23 -4.00
CA ARG A 280 -0.85 7.87 -4.29
C ARG A 280 0.34 6.92 -4.24
N ALA A 281 0.57 6.31 -3.08
CA ALA A 281 1.72 5.44 -2.86
C ALA A 281 1.43 4.07 -3.46
N GLU A 282 2.16 3.70 -4.52
CA GLU A 282 1.88 2.48 -5.28
C GLU A 282 2.92 1.39 -5.04
N GLY A 283 4.17 1.74 -4.72
CA GLY A 283 5.21 0.75 -4.41
C GLY A 283 5.85 0.95 -3.05
N VAL A 284 6.25 -0.15 -2.41
CA VAL A 284 7.07 -0.15 -1.18
C VAL A 284 8.09 -1.29 -1.21
N THR A 285 9.31 -1.03 -0.74
CA THR A 285 10.31 -2.07 -0.47
C THR A 285 11.20 -1.69 0.70
N MET A 286 12.00 -2.65 1.18
CA MET A 286 12.94 -2.44 2.27
C MET A 286 14.31 -3.05 1.95
N ASP A 287 15.38 -2.34 2.30
CA ASP A 287 16.75 -2.86 2.17
C ASP A 287 17.21 -3.66 3.41
N GLU A 288 18.41 -4.25 3.35
CA GLU A 288 18.98 -5.01 4.46
C GLU A 288 19.31 -4.17 5.70
N ALA A 289 19.35 -2.83 5.57
CA ALA A 289 19.56 -1.92 6.68
C ALA A 289 18.25 -1.48 7.34
N GLY A 290 17.11 -1.91 6.80
CA GLY A 290 15.78 -1.54 7.29
C GLY A 290 15.33 -0.16 6.82
N ASN A 291 15.89 0.39 5.72
CA ASN A 291 15.35 1.63 5.14
C ASN A 291 14.18 1.29 4.23
N LEU A 292 13.09 2.04 4.36
CA LEU A 292 11.92 1.90 3.49
C LEU A 292 12.03 2.82 2.29
N TYR A 293 11.65 2.31 1.13
CA TYR A 293 11.60 3.05 -0.13
C TYR A 293 10.20 2.98 -0.69
N PHE A 294 9.71 4.12 -1.18
CA PHE A 294 8.39 4.19 -1.81
C PHE A 294 8.46 4.88 -3.16
N VAL A 295 7.57 4.47 -4.06
CA VAL A 295 7.20 5.24 -5.24
C VAL A 295 5.74 5.66 -5.17
N SER A 296 5.44 6.80 -5.77
CA SER A 296 4.09 7.35 -5.83
C SER A 296 3.82 7.97 -7.18
N GLU A 297 2.60 7.80 -7.68
CA GLU A 297 2.19 8.45 -8.92
C GLU A 297 2.29 9.99 -8.85
N PRO A 298 2.60 10.65 -9.99
CA PRO A 298 3.00 10.01 -11.25
C PRO A 298 4.44 9.48 -11.24
N ASN A 299 5.35 10.11 -10.47
CA ASN A 299 6.79 9.83 -10.55
C ASN A 299 7.58 10.32 -9.31
N LEU A 300 7.06 10.15 -8.10
CA LEU A 300 7.72 10.59 -6.87
C LEU A 300 8.41 9.43 -6.17
N PHE A 301 9.59 9.69 -5.63
CA PHE A 301 10.39 8.76 -4.84
C PHE A 301 10.55 9.27 -3.41
N TYR A 302 10.48 8.34 -2.46
CA TYR A 302 10.66 8.61 -1.04
C TYR A 302 11.61 7.58 -0.42
N ARG A 303 12.34 8.02 0.61
CA ARG A 303 13.09 7.14 1.51
C ARG A 303 12.77 7.50 2.95
N PHE A 304 12.48 6.49 3.74
CA PHE A 304 12.26 6.61 5.18
C PHE A 304 13.30 5.80 5.94
N GLU A 305 13.74 6.36 7.04
CA GLU A 305 14.71 5.72 7.94
C GLU A 305 14.12 5.70 9.36
N LYS A 306 14.34 4.60 10.07
CA LYS A 306 13.95 4.46 11.47
C LYS A 306 14.81 5.39 12.33
N GLN A 307 14.19 6.31 13.05
CA GLN A 307 14.89 7.15 14.02
C GLN A 307 15.24 6.33 15.26
N ARG A 308 16.42 6.59 15.82
CA ARG A 308 16.89 5.95 17.06
C ARG A 308 16.38 6.68 18.30
#